data_AF-A0A395J040-F1
#
_entry.id   AF-A0A395J040-F1
#
_cell.length_a   1.000
_cell.length_b   1.000
_cell.length_c   1.000
_cell.angle_alpha   90.00
_cell.angle_beta   90.00
_cell.angle_gamma   90.00
#
_symmetry.space_group_name_H-M   'P 1'
#
loop_
_entity.id
_entity.type
_entity.pdbx_description
1 polymer ?
#
loop_
_entity_poly.entity_id
_entity_poly.type
_entity_poly.pdbx_seq_one_letter_code
_entity_poly.pdbx_strand_id
1 'polypeptide(L)'
;MSPSNSKEFSYLDLVRACDNFPYDSDTDKLYKLYLPGDDRVHGYMLPEIVSKMPWTPDFTITQSHPLSVQLHPLDTSSSDLSTACNNAFAKVINQAIDEDIFSTLHKEHSEPYAIPEQRSPSTSSGEMKIWVAKRSAHLFTYPNKFDTTVAGGVRADESPFETIVQAAGVITYMKATGAGSGGNRGLINADMVYVYDLEVGEEIVPKPNDTEVEGFYLWDVEKVKEELLNGGFKTNSAVVMIDFFIRHGVVTAEEETDYTEIVMRMHRTLPFPTAPTR
;
A
#
# COMPACT_ATOMS: atom_id res chain seq x y z
N MET A 1 -4.53 -30.84 -26.60
CA MET A 1 -4.79 -29.62 -25.81
C MET A 1 -4.75 -30.04 -24.36
N SER A 2 -3.65 -29.74 -23.67
CA SER A 2 -3.53 -29.97 -22.23
C SER A 2 -4.41 -28.93 -21.54
N PRO A 3 -5.26 -29.29 -20.56
CA PRO A 3 -5.94 -28.29 -19.77
C PRO A 3 -4.86 -27.50 -19.03
N SER A 4 -4.76 -26.19 -19.28
CA SER A 4 -3.99 -25.32 -18.39
C SER A 4 -4.72 -25.35 -17.05
N ASN A 5 -4.18 -26.06 -16.07
CA ASN A 5 -4.60 -25.89 -14.68
C ASN A 5 -4.24 -24.45 -14.27
N SER A 6 -5.10 -23.48 -14.59
CA SER A 6 -5.08 -22.17 -13.95
C SER A 6 -5.41 -22.43 -12.50
N LYS A 7 -4.42 -22.24 -11.62
CA LYS A 7 -4.64 -22.33 -10.18
C LYS A 7 -5.65 -21.24 -9.81
N GLU A 8 -6.80 -21.65 -9.32
CA GLU A 8 -7.78 -20.75 -8.70
C GLU A 8 -7.30 -20.42 -7.28
N PHE A 9 -7.25 -19.14 -6.96
CA PHE A 9 -6.90 -18.61 -5.64
C PHE A 9 -8.16 -18.49 -4.78
N SER A 10 -8.06 -18.71 -3.47
CA SER A 10 -9.12 -18.30 -2.53
C SER A 10 -8.99 -16.82 -2.14
N TYR A 11 -10.02 -16.22 -1.56
CA TYR A 11 -9.90 -14.88 -0.96
C TYR A 11 -8.80 -14.83 0.10
N LEU A 12 -8.67 -15.88 0.91
CA LEU A 12 -7.61 -15.97 1.90
C LEU A 12 -6.22 -16.01 1.26
N ASP A 13 -6.04 -16.69 0.12
CA ASP A 13 -4.77 -16.66 -0.61
C ASP A 13 -4.41 -15.24 -1.08
N LEU A 14 -5.38 -14.50 -1.60
CA LEU A 14 -5.19 -13.12 -2.04
C LEU A 14 -4.84 -12.19 -0.87
N VAL A 15 -5.54 -12.33 0.26
CA VAL A 15 -5.26 -11.57 1.48
C VAL A 15 -3.89 -11.93 2.06
N ARG A 16 -3.51 -13.21 2.09
CA ARG A 16 -2.16 -13.64 2.51
C ARG A 16 -1.06 -13.13 1.58
N ALA A 17 -1.34 -12.92 0.30
CA ALA A 17 -0.38 -12.31 -0.61
C ALA A 17 -0.08 -10.84 -0.26
N CYS A 18 -1.05 -10.13 0.33
CA CYS A 18 -0.85 -8.79 0.90
C CYS A 18 -0.27 -8.81 2.32
N ASP A 19 -0.85 -9.63 3.20
CA ASP A 19 -0.46 -9.77 4.60
C ASP A 19 0.52 -10.95 4.78
N ASN A 20 1.73 -10.81 4.21
CA ASN A 20 2.76 -11.85 4.23
C ASN A 20 3.91 -11.58 5.22
N PHE A 21 3.82 -10.50 6.01
CA PHE A 21 4.81 -10.23 7.04
C PHE A 21 4.70 -11.26 8.19
N PRO A 22 5.81 -11.84 8.64
CA PRO A 22 5.79 -12.84 9.70
C PRO A 22 5.72 -12.17 11.09
N TYR A 23 4.52 -11.76 11.52
CA TYR A 23 4.30 -11.06 12.80
C TYR A 23 4.81 -11.81 14.03
N ASP A 24 4.75 -13.15 14.02
CA ASP A 24 5.22 -13.99 15.12
C ASP A 24 6.73 -14.29 15.08
N SER A 25 7.44 -13.75 14.08
CA SER A 25 8.88 -13.95 13.97
C SER A 25 9.70 -13.04 14.86
N ASP A 26 10.91 -13.48 15.16
CA ASP A 26 11.90 -12.71 15.89
C ASP A 26 12.36 -11.48 15.08
N THR A 27 11.74 -10.34 15.39
CA THR A 27 12.07 -9.02 14.81
C THR A 27 13.36 -8.43 15.38
N ASP A 28 14.03 -9.05 16.36
CA ASP A 28 15.27 -8.52 16.93
C ASP A 28 16.45 -8.60 15.95
N LYS A 29 16.31 -9.40 14.89
CA LYS A 29 17.25 -9.48 13.76
C LYS A 29 17.14 -8.28 12.81
N LEU A 30 16.09 -7.47 12.94
CA LEU A 30 15.86 -6.29 12.11
C LEU A 30 16.32 -5.05 12.84
N TYR A 31 16.81 -4.08 12.07
CA TYR A 31 17.09 -2.76 12.59
C TYR A 31 15.78 -2.02 12.84
N LYS A 32 15.63 -1.49 14.05
CA LYS A 32 14.49 -0.64 14.44
C LYS A 32 14.86 0.82 14.16
N LEU A 33 14.04 1.52 13.37
CA LEU A 33 14.18 2.95 13.10
C LEU A 33 13.54 3.76 14.23
N TYR A 34 14.26 4.76 14.73
CA TYR A 34 13.78 5.68 15.74
C TYR A 34 13.98 7.13 15.28
N LEU A 35 12.97 7.96 15.53
CA LEU A 35 12.98 9.39 15.22
C LEU A 35 13.43 10.21 16.46
N PRO A 36 13.86 11.47 16.27
CA PRO A 36 14.32 12.30 17.38
C PRO A 36 13.23 12.54 18.42
N GLY A 37 13.54 12.27 19.68
CA GLY A 37 12.63 12.51 20.80
C GLY A 37 11.45 11.52 20.90
N ASP A 38 11.47 10.43 20.14
CA ASP A 38 10.45 9.38 20.18
C ASP A 38 11.09 8.01 20.40
N ASP A 39 10.61 7.29 21.41
CA ASP A 39 11.08 5.95 21.79
C ASP A 39 10.32 4.81 21.09
N ARG A 40 9.27 5.15 20.31
CA ARG A 40 8.53 4.19 19.50
C ARG A 40 9.31 3.84 18.24
N VAL A 41 9.10 2.61 17.76
CA VAL A 41 9.68 2.15 16.48
C VAL A 41 8.88 2.77 15.33
N HIS A 42 9.58 3.35 14.36
CA HIS A 42 8.98 3.99 13.18
C HIS A 42 9.16 3.19 11.89
N GLY A 43 9.91 2.09 11.94
CA GLY A 43 10.10 1.20 10.81
C GLY A 43 11.09 0.08 11.10
N TYR A 44 11.10 -0.90 10.21
CA TYR A 44 12.10 -1.97 10.21
C TYR A 44 12.99 -1.88 8.98
N MET A 45 14.28 -2.14 9.16
CA MET A 45 15.24 -2.25 8.07
C MET A 45 15.97 -3.58 8.13
N LEU A 46 16.22 -4.16 6.95
CA LEU A 46 17.03 -5.37 6.83
C LEU A 46 18.51 -5.05 7.10
N PRO A 47 19.27 -5.93 7.77
CA PRO A 47 20.71 -5.75 7.97
C PRO A 47 21.49 -5.49 6.67
N GLU A 48 21.12 -6.14 5.56
CA GLU A 48 21.75 -5.93 4.26
C GLU A 48 21.51 -4.52 3.69
N ILE A 49 20.35 -3.92 3.97
CA ILE A 49 20.06 -2.56 3.53
C ILE A 49 20.84 -1.56 4.38
N VAL A 50 20.87 -1.77 5.70
CA VAL A 50 21.60 -0.92 6.63
C VAL A 50 23.10 -0.96 6.37
N SER A 51 23.68 -2.10 5.99
CA SER A 51 25.12 -2.21 5.71
C SER A 51 25.54 -1.51 4.42
N LYS A 52 24.63 -1.31 3.46
CA LYS A 52 24.90 -0.63 2.18
C LYS A 52 24.60 0.87 2.22
N MET A 53 23.74 1.31 3.14
CA MET A 53 23.32 2.71 3.16
C MET A 53 24.48 3.67 3.46
N PRO A 54 24.59 4.81 2.73
CA PRO A 54 25.63 5.79 2.94
C PRO A 54 25.23 6.73 4.08
N TRP A 55 25.27 6.21 5.31
CA TRP A 55 24.81 6.93 6.49
C TRP A 55 25.60 8.23 6.70
N THR A 56 24.88 9.33 6.92
CA THR A 56 25.48 10.61 7.31
C THR A 56 25.65 10.69 8.83
N PRO A 57 26.41 11.67 9.34
CA PRO A 57 26.48 11.95 10.78
C PRO A 57 25.14 12.32 11.44
N ASP A 58 24.08 12.53 10.67
CA ASP A 58 22.72 12.69 11.19
C ASP A 58 22.15 11.36 11.75
N PHE A 59 22.83 10.21 11.58
CA PHE A 59 22.36 8.89 12.01
C PHE A 59 23.36 8.17 12.91
N THR A 60 22.85 7.54 13.98
CA THR A 60 23.59 6.59 14.82
C THR A 60 23.13 5.17 14.52
N ILE A 61 24.05 4.28 14.17
CA ILE A 61 23.77 2.87 13.84
C ILE A 61 24.29 1.97 14.96
N THR A 62 23.40 1.24 15.62
CA THR A 62 23.74 0.28 16.67
C THR A 62 23.86 -1.13 16.08
N GLN A 63 25.07 -1.68 16.08
CA GLN A 63 25.39 -3.00 15.51
C GLN A 63 25.25 -4.15 16.53
N SER A 64 25.16 -3.84 17.83
CA SER A 64 24.90 -4.81 18.90
C SER A 64 23.42 -4.87 19.21
N HIS A 65 22.88 -6.05 19.54
CA HIS A 65 21.47 -6.17 19.88
C HIS A 65 21.11 -5.32 21.11
N PRO A 66 19.96 -4.60 21.10
CA PRO A 66 19.01 -4.49 19.99
C PRO A 66 19.54 -3.62 18.83
N LEU A 67 19.38 -4.12 17.59
CA LEU A 67 19.82 -3.42 16.38
C LEU A 67 18.96 -2.18 16.12
N SER A 68 19.60 -1.03 15.90
CA SER A 68 18.86 0.23 15.69
C SER A 68 19.53 1.20 14.73
N VAL A 69 18.68 2.00 14.08
CA VAL A 69 19.06 3.21 13.36
C VAL A 69 18.34 4.36 14.04
N GLN A 70 19.09 5.28 14.63
CA GLN A 70 18.54 6.43 15.34
C GLN A 70 18.87 7.70 14.57
N LEU A 71 17.85 8.47 14.24
CA LEU A 71 17.99 9.78 13.60
C LEU A 71 18.28 10.87 14.65
N HIS A 72 19.24 11.73 14.35
CA HIS A 72 19.67 12.91 15.10
C HIS A 72 20.04 14.04 14.12
N PRO A 73 19.07 14.83 13.62
CA PRO A 73 19.33 15.87 12.64
C PRO A 73 20.29 16.90 13.23
N LEU A 74 21.41 17.13 12.53
CA LEU A 74 22.41 18.13 12.93
C LEU A 74 22.04 19.54 12.46
N ASP A 75 21.12 19.62 11.49
CA ASP A 75 20.59 20.89 11.00
C ASP A 75 19.73 21.54 12.09
N THR A 76 20.28 22.57 12.71
CA THR A 76 19.62 23.41 13.72
C THR A 76 19.09 24.71 13.14
N SER A 77 19.18 24.89 11.80
CA SER A 77 18.80 26.13 11.13
C SER A 77 17.29 26.24 10.88
N SER A 78 16.57 25.11 10.79
CA SER A 78 15.10 25.10 10.75
C SER A 78 14.52 25.11 12.17
N SER A 79 13.56 25.99 12.43
CA SER A 79 12.77 25.97 13.68
C SER A 79 11.82 24.77 13.76
N ASP A 80 11.69 24.01 12.67
CA ASP A 80 10.85 22.83 12.53
C ASP A 80 11.72 21.56 12.47
N LEU A 81 11.48 20.65 13.41
CA LEU A 81 12.14 19.34 13.51
C LEU A 81 11.77 18.43 12.33
N SER A 82 10.55 18.53 11.80
CA SER A 82 10.10 17.72 10.65
C SER A 82 10.93 18.02 9.41
N THR A 83 11.16 19.32 9.14
CA THR A 83 12.04 19.78 8.07
C THR A 83 13.47 19.27 8.25
N ALA A 84 14.03 19.34 9.46
CA ALA A 84 15.39 18.84 9.74
C ALA A 84 15.50 17.32 9.51
N CYS A 85 14.50 16.55 9.95
CA CYS A 85 14.42 15.11 9.70
C CYS A 85 14.34 14.77 8.22
N ASN A 86 13.47 15.46 7.47
CA ASN A 86 13.32 15.26 6.03
C ASN A 86 14.63 15.56 5.28
N ASN A 87 15.31 16.64 5.65
CA ASN A 87 16.62 16.99 5.08
C ASN A 87 17.67 15.90 5.38
N ALA A 88 17.71 15.37 6.61
CA ALA A 88 18.64 14.30 6.97
C ALA A 88 18.40 13.01 6.17
N PHE A 89 17.14 12.57 6.02
CA PHE A 89 16.81 11.43 5.17
C PHE A 89 17.15 11.70 3.70
N ALA A 90 16.80 12.88 3.18
CA ALA A 90 17.09 13.25 1.80
C ALA A 90 18.59 13.19 1.47
N LYS A 91 19.49 13.58 2.39
CA LYS A 91 20.94 13.46 2.19
C LYS A 91 21.37 12.01 1.95
N VAL A 92 20.94 11.08 2.81
CA VAL A 92 21.30 9.65 2.71
C VAL A 92 20.71 9.03 1.44
N ILE A 93 19.44 9.33 1.14
CA ILE A 93 18.76 8.78 -0.04
C ILE A 93 19.37 9.32 -1.34
N ASN A 94 19.62 10.63 -1.42
CA ASN A 94 20.24 11.24 -2.60
C ASN A 94 21.65 10.68 -2.83
N GLN A 95 22.44 10.52 -1.77
CA GLN A 95 23.75 9.88 -1.89
C GLN A 95 23.64 8.42 -2.37
N ALA A 96 22.65 7.67 -1.89
CA ALA A 96 22.41 6.30 -2.35
C ALA A 96 21.97 6.22 -3.83
N ILE A 97 21.24 7.24 -4.31
CA ILE A 97 20.87 7.39 -5.73
C ILE A 97 22.11 7.76 -6.56
N ASP A 98 22.90 8.73 -6.12
CA ASP A 98 24.09 9.21 -6.84
C ASP A 98 25.16 8.12 -6.97
N GLU A 99 25.29 7.26 -5.96
CA GLU A 99 26.19 6.11 -5.94
C GLU A 99 25.59 4.84 -6.57
N ASP A 100 24.33 4.89 -7.06
CA ASP A 100 23.58 3.77 -7.65
C ASP A 100 23.59 2.51 -6.75
N ILE A 101 23.41 2.70 -5.43
CA ILE A 101 23.53 1.62 -4.44
C ILE A 101 22.38 0.61 -4.58
N PHE A 102 21.19 1.09 -4.97
CA PHE A 102 20.00 0.26 -5.11
C PHE A 102 19.38 0.44 -6.49
N SER A 103 19.27 -0.65 -7.25
CA SER A 103 18.68 -0.69 -8.59
C SER A 103 17.18 -0.33 -8.64
N THR A 104 16.56 -0.03 -7.50
CA THR A 104 15.14 0.32 -7.37
C THR A 104 14.92 1.80 -7.08
N LEU A 105 15.96 2.53 -6.67
CA LEU A 105 15.90 3.97 -6.43
C LEU A 105 16.23 4.69 -7.74
N HIS A 106 15.29 4.70 -8.69
CA HIS A 106 15.48 5.31 -10.01
C HIS A 106 14.45 6.44 -10.20
N LYS A 107 14.87 7.48 -10.95
CA LYS A 107 14.38 8.88 -11.02
C LYS A 107 12.91 9.14 -11.43
N GLU A 108 11.95 8.24 -11.16
CA GLU A 108 10.55 8.45 -11.50
C GLU A 108 9.63 8.24 -10.29
N HIS A 109 9.42 9.33 -9.55
CA HIS A 109 8.27 9.49 -8.67
C HIS A 109 7.52 10.73 -9.16
N SER A 110 6.65 10.56 -10.18
CA SER A 110 5.79 11.64 -10.66
C SER A 110 4.40 11.50 -10.02
N GLU A 111 3.94 12.44 -9.21
CA GLU A 111 3.23 13.70 -9.49
C GLU A 111 1.68 13.52 -9.24
N PRO A 112 0.76 14.49 -9.45
CA PRO A 112 -0.20 14.94 -8.43
C PRO A 112 -1.66 14.50 -8.72
N TYR A 113 -2.55 14.59 -7.73
CA TYR A 113 -3.96 14.15 -7.88
C TYR A 113 -4.96 15.31 -7.85
N ALA A 114 -5.94 15.27 -8.75
CA ALA A 114 -7.19 16.02 -8.65
C ALA A 114 -8.35 15.04 -8.89
N ILE A 115 -9.40 15.11 -8.06
CA ILE A 115 -10.58 14.24 -8.17
C ILE A 115 -11.84 15.10 -8.32
N PRO A 116 -12.72 14.84 -9.31
CA PRO A 116 -13.94 15.61 -9.52
C PRO A 116 -14.98 15.44 -8.39
N GLU A 117 -15.73 16.51 -8.12
CA GLU A 117 -16.92 16.53 -7.26
C GLU A 117 -18.14 15.85 -7.91
N GLN A 118 -18.98 15.16 -7.12
CA GLN A 118 -20.35 15.58 -6.77
C GLN A 118 -21.04 14.57 -5.83
N ARG A 119 -21.85 15.07 -4.87
CA ARG A 119 -22.77 14.29 -4.01
C ARG A 119 -24.14 14.11 -4.67
N SER A 120 -24.72 12.92 -4.54
CA SER A 120 -26.05 12.63 -3.97
C SER A 120 -26.33 11.11 -4.05
N PRO A 121 -26.86 10.45 -3.01
CA PRO A 121 -27.26 9.05 -3.12
C PRO A 121 -28.55 8.96 -3.94
N SER A 122 -28.52 8.22 -5.05
CA SER A 122 -29.73 7.81 -5.75
C SER A 122 -30.01 6.36 -5.39
N THR A 123 -31.09 6.12 -4.65
CA THR A 123 -31.63 4.77 -4.49
C THR A 123 -32.15 4.27 -5.83
N SER A 124 -31.28 3.68 -6.65
CA SER A 124 -31.70 2.89 -7.80
C SER A 124 -31.69 1.42 -7.40
N SER A 125 -32.79 0.72 -7.66
CA SER A 125 -32.94 -0.72 -7.46
C SER A 125 -32.18 -1.53 -8.54
N GLY A 126 -31.06 -0.99 -9.02
CA GLY A 126 -30.23 -1.60 -10.06
C GLY A 126 -29.32 -2.68 -9.49
N GLU A 127 -28.97 -3.65 -10.33
CA GLU A 127 -27.94 -4.64 -10.03
C GLU A 127 -26.58 -3.93 -9.84
N MET A 128 -25.87 -4.23 -8.75
CA MET A 128 -24.60 -3.60 -8.42
C MET A 128 -23.55 -3.87 -9.51
N LYS A 129 -22.95 -2.79 -10.03
CA LYS A 129 -21.82 -2.84 -10.94
C LYS A 129 -20.67 -2.00 -10.43
N ILE A 130 -19.45 -2.41 -10.74
CA ILE A 130 -18.21 -1.84 -10.24
C ILE A 130 -17.34 -1.44 -11.44
N TRP A 131 -16.83 -0.20 -11.41
CA TRP A 131 -15.81 0.24 -12.36
C TRP A 131 -14.44 -0.30 -11.96
N VAL A 132 -13.83 -1.11 -12.81
CA VAL A 132 -12.52 -1.71 -12.60
C VAL A 132 -11.51 -1.12 -13.57
N ALA A 133 -10.37 -0.68 -13.08
CA ALA A 133 -9.29 -0.18 -13.91
C ALA A 133 -8.38 -1.33 -14.37
N LYS A 134 -7.80 -1.19 -15.57
CA LYS A 134 -6.72 -2.07 -16.06
C LYS A 134 -5.42 -1.31 -16.09
N ARG A 135 -4.43 -1.82 -15.35
CA ARG A 135 -3.09 -1.25 -15.27
C ARG A 135 -2.36 -1.46 -16.59
N SER A 136 -1.70 -0.42 -17.07
CA SER A 136 -0.90 -0.45 -18.29
C SER A 136 0.23 -1.49 -18.23
N ALA A 137 0.54 -2.08 -19.39
CA ALA A 137 1.56 -3.11 -19.52
C ALA A 137 2.99 -2.65 -19.20
N HIS A 138 3.26 -1.34 -19.28
CA HIS A 138 4.59 -0.77 -19.06
C HIS A 138 4.87 -0.41 -17.58
N LEU A 139 3.87 -0.52 -16.70
CA LEU A 139 4.09 -0.23 -15.29
C LEU A 139 5.09 -1.21 -14.69
N PHE A 140 6.03 -0.67 -13.92
CA PHE A 140 7.08 -1.44 -13.28
C PHE A 140 6.54 -2.49 -12.29
N THR A 141 5.45 -2.15 -11.59
CA THR A 141 4.79 -3.07 -10.64
C THR A 141 3.40 -3.47 -11.14
N TYR A 142 3.12 -4.78 -11.07
CA TYR A 142 1.83 -5.37 -11.43
C TYR A 142 1.29 -4.94 -12.82
N PRO A 143 2.09 -5.06 -13.91
CA PRO A 143 1.62 -4.71 -15.25
C PRO A 143 0.48 -5.64 -15.68
N ASN A 144 -0.49 -5.11 -16.43
CA ASN A 144 -1.67 -5.83 -16.92
C ASN A 144 -2.59 -6.39 -15.80
N LYS A 145 -2.43 -5.97 -14.55
CA LYS A 145 -3.35 -6.37 -13.47
C LYS A 145 -4.54 -5.43 -13.40
N PHE A 146 -5.66 -5.92 -12.86
CA PHE A 146 -6.81 -5.08 -12.53
C PHE A 146 -6.58 -4.32 -11.23
N ASP A 147 -7.14 -3.12 -11.13
CA ASP A 147 -7.01 -2.19 -10.00
C ASP A 147 -8.38 -1.61 -9.62
N THR A 148 -8.45 -0.89 -8.50
CA THR A 148 -9.65 -0.12 -8.13
C THR A 148 -9.87 1.02 -9.11
N THR A 149 -11.08 1.60 -9.15
CA THR A 149 -11.41 2.68 -10.11
C THR A 149 -10.45 3.86 -10.01
N VAL A 150 -10.10 4.26 -8.79
CA VAL A 150 -9.10 5.28 -8.49
C VAL A 150 -8.27 4.77 -7.32
N ALA A 151 -6.95 4.97 -7.39
CA ALA A 151 -6.01 4.69 -6.30
C ALA A 151 -4.81 5.63 -6.44
N GLY A 152 -4.24 6.02 -5.29
CA GLY A 152 -3.06 6.87 -5.23
C GLY A 152 -2.45 6.87 -3.84
N GLY A 153 -1.16 7.20 -3.74
CA GLY A 153 -0.52 7.42 -2.45
C GLY A 153 -0.93 8.77 -1.87
N VAL A 154 -1.22 8.83 -0.57
CA VAL A 154 -1.46 10.10 0.12
C VAL A 154 -0.12 10.78 0.38
N ARG A 155 0.06 12.01 -0.08
CA ARG A 155 1.29 12.79 0.14
C ARG A 155 1.35 13.26 1.60
N ALA A 156 2.57 13.43 2.13
CA ALA A 156 2.77 13.78 3.54
C ALA A 156 2.20 15.16 3.94
N ASP A 157 2.00 16.05 2.97
CA ASP A 157 1.40 17.38 3.12
C ASP A 157 -0.13 17.39 2.91
N GLU A 158 -0.75 16.24 2.60
CA GLU A 158 -2.19 16.13 2.33
C GLU A 158 -2.88 15.30 3.42
N SER A 159 -4.03 15.76 3.90
CA SER A 159 -4.86 14.91 4.77
C SER A 159 -5.63 13.90 3.91
N PRO A 160 -5.79 12.63 4.35
CA PRO A 160 -6.74 11.69 3.73
C PRO A 160 -8.17 12.26 3.63
N PHE A 161 -8.52 13.23 4.50
CA PHE A 161 -9.80 13.92 4.47
C PHE A 161 -9.90 15.02 3.39
N GLU A 162 -8.76 15.52 2.90
CA GLU A 162 -8.71 16.46 1.78
C GLU A 162 -8.75 15.71 0.43
N THR A 163 -8.53 14.38 0.43
CA THR A 163 -8.30 13.61 -0.79
C THR A 163 -9.52 12.94 -1.42
N ILE A 164 -10.68 12.79 -0.76
CA ILE A 164 -11.98 12.33 -1.32
C ILE A 164 -13.09 12.57 -0.26
N VAL A 165 -14.37 12.43 -0.67
CA VAL A 165 -15.57 12.19 0.17
C VAL A 165 -15.28 11.33 1.42
N GLN A 166 -16.08 11.43 2.48
CA GLN A 166 -15.92 10.68 3.73
C GLN A 166 -15.49 9.20 3.55
N ALA A 167 -14.37 8.79 4.16
CA ALA A 167 -13.84 7.43 4.09
C ALA A 167 -14.84 6.37 4.58
N ALA A 168 -14.93 5.26 3.85
CA ALA A 168 -15.74 4.10 4.19
C ALA A 168 -15.05 3.20 5.23
N GLY A 169 -13.72 3.24 5.31
CA GLY A 169 -12.93 2.44 6.24
C GLY A 169 -11.42 2.58 6.06
N VAL A 170 -10.68 1.77 6.80
CA VAL A 170 -9.22 1.63 6.70
C VAL A 170 -8.84 0.15 6.77
N ILE A 171 -8.01 -0.27 5.81
CA ILE A 171 -7.37 -1.59 5.77
C ILE A 171 -5.92 -1.41 6.20
N THR A 172 -5.43 -2.28 7.08
CA THR A 172 -4.05 -2.27 7.57
C THR A 172 -3.43 -3.65 7.51
N TYR A 173 -2.22 -3.73 6.95
CA TYR A 173 -1.43 -4.95 6.87
C TYR A 173 0.05 -4.62 6.69
N MET A 174 0.91 -5.62 6.87
CA MET A 174 2.34 -5.53 6.59
C MET A 174 2.72 -6.55 5.53
N LYS A 175 3.58 -6.12 4.60
CA LYS A 175 4.14 -6.96 3.55
C LYS A 175 5.65 -6.94 3.56
N ALA A 176 6.24 -8.11 3.36
CA ALA A 176 7.62 -8.29 2.91
C ALA A 176 7.63 -8.45 1.38
N THR A 177 8.46 -7.67 0.69
CA THR A 177 8.58 -7.73 -0.77
C THR A 177 9.09 -9.09 -1.23
N GLY A 178 8.35 -9.71 -2.17
CA GLY A 178 8.70 -10.96 -2.82
C GLY A 178 9.01 -10.78 -4.31
N ALA A 179 9.11 -11.90 -5.03
CA ALA A 179 9.23 -11.88 -6.49
C ALA A 179 8.02 -11.14 -7.12
N GLY A 180 8.27 -10.24 -8.07
CA GLY A 180 7.23 -9.48 -8.77
C GLY A 180 6.79 -8.16 -8.12
N SER A 181 7.32 -7.83 -6.93
CA SER A 181 7.04 -6.54 -6.25
C SER A 181 7.83 -5.35 -6.80
N GLY A 182 8.76 -5.59 -7.73
CA GLY A 182 9.67 -4.57 -8.28
C GLY A 182 10.77 -4.10 -7.31
N GLY A 183 10.71 -4.47 -6.03
CA GLY A 183 11.68 -4.06 -5.01
C GLY A 183 12.79 -5.08 -4.72
N ASN A 184 13.80 -4.67 -3.93
CA ASN A 184 14.70 -5.62 -3.25
C ASN A 184 13.86 -6.61 -2.43
N ARG A 185 14.26 -7.88 -2.38
CA ARG A 185 13.50 -8.92 -1.66
C ARG A 185 13.58 -8.72 -0.15
N GLY A 186 12.46 -8.85 0.54
CA GLY A 186 12.36 -8.79 2.00
C GLY A 186 12.19 -7.40 2.61
N LEU A 187 12.10 -6.34 1.80
CA LEU A 187 11.75 -5.01 2.28
C LEU A 187 10.38 -5.04 2.95
N ILE A 188 10.29 -4.41 4.11
CA ILE A 188 9.10 -4.43 4.95
C ILE A 188 8.34 -3.14 4.70
N ASN A 189 7.06 -3.26 4.36
CA ASN A 189 6.16 -2.14 4.19
C ASN A 189 4.95 -2.37 5.09
N ALA A 190 4.60 -1.35 5.88
CA ALA A 190 3.34 -1.29 6.59
C ALA A 190 2.40 -0.36 5.82
N ASP A 191 1.33 -0.92 5.27
CA ASP A 191 0.37 -0.16 4.47
C ASP A 191 -0.86 0.18 5.33
N MET A 192 -1.31 1.44 5.23
CA MET A 192 -2.63 1.88 5.67
C MET A 192 -3.38 2.37 4.43
N VAL A 193 -4.44 1.65 4.04
CA VAL A 193 -5.24 1.96 2.86
C VAL A 193 -6.58 2.52 3.31
N TYR A 194 -6.77 3.82 3.11
CA TYR A 194 -8.08 4.46 3.28
C TYR A 194 -8.97 4.10 2.09
N VAL A 195 -10.13 3.51 2.38
CA VAL A 195 -11.07 3.06 1.35
C VAL A 195 -12.27 3.98 1.29
N TYR A 196 -12.78 4.18 0.08
CA TYR A 196 -13.87 5.09 -0.22
C TYR A 196 -14.85 4.40 -1.17
N ASP A 197 -16.14 4.58 -0.91
CA ASP A 197 -17.20 4.12 -1.79
C ASP A 197 -17.83 5.34 -2.47
N LEU A 198 -17.93 5.32 -3.80
CA LEU A 198 -18.56 6.38 -4.58
C LEU A 198 -19.56 5.75 -5.54
N GLU A 199 -20.84 5.95 -5.25
CA GLU A 199 -21.91 5.67 -6.20
C GLU A 199 -21.95 6.78 -7.26
N VAL A 200 -22.03 6.39 -8.52
CA VAL A 200 -22.05 7.30 -9.68
C VAL A 200 -23.25 7.01 -10.56
N GLY A 201 -23.74 8.03 -11.26
CA GLY A 201 -24.83 7.88 -12.23
C GLY A 201 -24.43 7.02 -13.43
N GLU A 202 -25.42 6.44 -14.11
CA GLU A 202 -25.23 5.57 -15.29
C GLU A 202 -24.52 6.30 -16.45
N GLU A 203 -24.58 7.63 -16.48
CA GLU A 203 -23.93 8.49 -17.45
C GLU A 203 -22.42 8.66 -17.22
N ILE A 204 -21.91 8.29 -16.05
CA ILE A 204 -20.50 8.47 -15.69
C ILE A 204 -19.67 7.32 -16.24
N VAL A 205 -18.78 7.66 -17.18
CA VAL A 205 -17.79 6.74 -17.76
C VAL A 205 -16.39 7.27 -17.48
N PRO A 206 -15.61 6.62 -16.60
CA PRO A 206 -14.24 7.02 -16.30
C PRO A 206 -13.36 6.87 -17.53
N LYS A 207 -12.35 7.75 -17.64
CA LYS A 207 -11.38 7.76 -18.73
C LYS A 207 -9.98 7.89 -18.15
N PRO A 208 -8.97 7.19 -18.71
CA PRO A 208 -7.60 7.36 -18.28
C PRO A 208 -7.18 8.82 -18.41
N ASN A 209 -6.54 9.35 -17.36
CA ASN A 209 -6.03 10.71 -17.34
C ASN A 209 -4.51 10.78 -17.58
N ASP A 210 -3.84 9.63 -17.50
CA ASP A 210 -2.41 9.45 -17.69
C ASP A 210 -2.12 8.12 -18.40
N THR A 211 -0.86 7.71 -18.42
CA THR A 211 -0.44 6.45 -19.03
C THR A 211 -0.52 5.25 -18.07
N GLU A 212 -0.86 5.43 -16.80
CA GLU A 212 -0.86 4.34 -15.82
C GLU A 212 -2.03 3.36 -16.03
N VAL A 213 -3.15 3.86 -16.55
CA VAL A 213 -4.36 3.07 -16.80
C VAL A 213 -4.58 2.87 -18.30
N GLU A 214 -4.66 1.61 -18.72
CA GLU A 214 -4.99 1.22 -20.10
C GLU A 214 -6.45 1.51 -20.43
N GLY A 215 -7.35 1.25 -19.48
CA GLY A 215 -8.77 1.44 -19.65
C GLY A 215 -9.59 1.01 -18.44
N PHE A 216 -10.91 1.19 -18.56
CA PHE A 216 -11.88 0.88 -17.51
C PHE A 216 -12.93 -0.11 -18.02
N TYR A 217 -13.40 -0.96 -17.11
CA TYR A 217 -14.44 -1.95 -17.34
C TYR A 217 -15.55 -1.78 -16.32
N LEU A 218 -16.80 -1.77 -16.76
CA LEU A 218 -17.95 -1.82 -15.87
C LEU A 218 -18.40 -3.28 -15.75
N TRP A 219 -18.18 -3.88 -14.59
CA TRP A 219 -18.44 -5.30 -14.34
C TRP A 219 -19.51 -5.50 -13.27
N ASP A 220 -20.27 -6.59 -13.39
CA ASP A 220 -21.06 -7.09 -12.27
C ASP A 220 -20.17 -7.72 -11.19
N VAL A 221 -20.77 -7.97 -10.03
CA VAL A 221 -20.08 -8.54 -8.87
C VAL A 221 -19.45 -9.91 -9.20
N GLU A 222 -20.14 -10.76 -9.94
CA GLU A 222 -19.67 -12.12 -10.24
C GLU A 222 -18.44 -12.12 -11.14
N LYS A 223 -18.38 -11.21 -12.12
CA LYS A 223 -17.20 -11.05 -12.97
C LYS A 223 -15.99 -10.55 -12.17
N VAL A 224 -16.21 -9.65 -11.21
CA VAL A 224 -15.13 -9.17 -10.31
C VAL A 224 -14.63 -10.32 -9.44
N LYS A 225 -15.52 -11.15 -8.87
CA LYS A 225 -15.14 -12.36 -8.12
C LYS A 225 -14.31 -13.31 -8.97
N GLU A 226 -14.76 -13.63 -10.19
CA GLU A 226 -14.05 -14.50 -11.12
C GLU A 226 -12.60 -14.01 -11.34
N GLU A 227 -12.42 -12.73 -11.64
CA GLU A 227 -11.09 -12.15 -11.89
C GLU A 227 -10.22 -12.06 -10.63
N LEU A 228 -10.82 -11.92 -9.44
CA LEU A 228 -10.09 -12.04 -8.17
C LEU A 228 -9.54 -13.46 -8.00
N LEU A 229 -10.40 -14.47 -8.14
CA LEU A 229 -10.02 -15.88 -7.95
C LEU A 229 -9.04 -16.36 -9.04
N ASN A 230 -9.07 -15.76 -10.23
CA ASN A 230 -8.06 -15.95 -11.27
C ASN A 230 -6.73 -15.22 -10.99
N GLY A 231 -6.63 -14.47 -9.90
CA GLY A 231 -5.45 -13.67 -9.54
C GLY A 231 -5.22 -12.50 -10.50
N GLY A 232 -6.25 -12.00 -11.18
CA GLY A 232 -6.19 -10.93 -12.17
C GLY A 232 -5.92 -9.55 -11.57
N PHE A 233 -6.22 -9.35 -10.28
CA PHE A 233 -6.03 -8.08 -9.58
C PHE A 233 -4.61 -7.88 -9.04
N LYS A 234 -4.21 -6.62 -8.94
CA LYS A 234 -3.07 -6.20 -8.12
C LYS A 234 -3.40 -6.53 -6.66
N THR A 235 -2.39 -6.94 -5.90
CA THR A 235 -2.60 -7.58 -4.59
C THR A 235 -3.39 -6.68 -3.63
N ASN A 236 -3.02 -5.40 -3.46
CA ASN A 236 -3.72 -4.51 -2.54
C ASN A 236 -5.14 -4.18 -3.03
N SER A 237 -5.32 -4.01 -4.33
CA SER A 237 -6.62 -3.78 -4.97
C SER A 237 -7.56 -4.97 -4.77
N ALA A 238 -7.03 -6.21 -4.80
CA ALA A 238 -7.80 -7.40 -4.49
C ALA A 238 -8.35 -7.35 -3.06
N VAL A 239 -7.52 -6.92 -2.09
CA VAL A 239 -7.94 -6.78 -0.69
C VAL A 239 -8.99 -5.68 -0.53
N VAL A 240 -8.89 -4.56 -1.25
CA VAL A 240 -9.93 -3.50 -1.25
C VAL A 240 -11.26 -4.03 -1.80
N MET A 241 -11.23 -4.85 -2.86
CA MET A 241 -12.46 -5.46 -3.39
C MET A 241 -13.08 -6.47 -2.42
N ILE A 242 -12.25 -7.26 -1.73
CA ILE A 242 -12.72 -8.21 -0.70
C ILE A 242 -13.35 -7.46 0.48
N ASP A 243 -12.70 -6.40 0.98
CA ASP A 243 -13.26 -5.52 2.02
C ASP A 243 -14.60 -4.92 1.59
N PHE A 244 -14.69 -4.41 0.35
CA PHE A 244 -15.95 -3.92 -0.22
C PHE A 244 -17.03 -5.01 -0.22
N PHE A 245 -16.73 -6.22 -0.69
CA PHE A 245 -17.69 -7.32 -0.69
C PHE A 245 -18.15 -7.71 0.71
N ILE A 246 -17.28 -7.66 1.71
CA ILE A 246 -17.66 -7.92 3.11
C ILE A 246 -18.58 -6.81 3.63
N ARG A 247 -18.21 -5.53 3.44
CA ARG A 247 -19.00 -4.39 3.91
C ARG A 247 -20.39 -4.30 3.27
N HIS A 248 -20.52 -4.79 2.02
CA HIS A 248 -21.78 -4.81 1.27
C HIS A 248 -22.53 -6.15 1.37
N GLY A 249 -22.07 -7.11 2.17
CA GLY A 249 -22.75 -8.39 2.40
C GLY A 249 -22.74 -9.35 1.20
N VAL A 250 -21.84 -9.13 0.24
CA VAL A 250 -21.58 -10.02 -0.91
C VAL A 250 -20.75 -11.24 -0.50
N VAL A 251 -19.88 -11.08 0.49
CA VAL A 251 -19.15 -12.16 1.16
C VAL A 251 -19.53 -12.11 2.62
N THR A 252 -20.08 -13.21 3.15
CA THR A 252 -20.57 -13.28 4.53
C THR A 252 -19.87 -14.38 5.33
N ALA A 253 -20.00 -14.32 6.66
CA ALA A 253 -19.42 -15.31 7.55
C ALA A 253 -20.07 -16.70 7.43
N GLU A 254 -21.28 -16.78 6.87
CA GLU A 254 -22.01 -18.02 6.63
C GLU A 254 -21.49 -18.76 5.39
N GLU A 255 -21.01 -18.03 4.37
CA GLU A 255 -20.61 -18.58 3.08
C GLU A 255 -19.09 -18.77 2.96
N GLU A 256 -18.30 -17.89 3.57
CA GLU A 256 -16.84 -17.94 3.51
C GLU A 256 -16.25 -18.61 4.75
N THR A 257 -15.61 -19.76 4.56
CA THR A 257 -15.06 -20.58 5.65
C THR A 257 -13.92 -19.87 6.37
N ASP A 258 -13.13 -19.07 5.64
CA ASP A 258 -11.97 -18.36 6.16
C ASP A 258 -12.28 -16.92 6.59
N TYR A 259 -13.57 -16.54 6.67
CA TYR A 259 -14.02 -15.16 6.86
C TYR A 259 -13.34 -14.45 8.03
N THR A 260 -13.22 -15.14 9.17
CA THR A 260 -12.60 -14.54 10.37
C THR A 260 -11.11 -14.26 10.15
N GLU A 261 -10.37 -15.18 9.53
CA GLU A 261 -8.95 -14.95 9.24
C GLU A 261 -8.76 -13.84 8.22
N ILE A 262 -9.60 -13.80 7.17
CA ILE A 262 -9.63 -12.73 6.18
C ILE A 262 -9.79 -11.36 6.85
N VAL A 263 -10.83 -11.18 7.66
CA VAL A 263 -11.10 -9.91 8.37
C VAL A 263 -9.95 -9.54 9.30
N MET A 264 -9.43 -10.49 10.08
CA MET A 264 -8.31 -10.22 11.00
C MET A 264 -7.04 -9.77 10.27
N ARG A 265 -6.75 -10.32 9.10
CA ARG A 265 -5.58 -9.97 8.28
C ARG A 265 -5.71 -8.62 7.59
N MET A 266 -6.93 -8.18 7.29
CA MET A 266 -7.20 -6.86 6.70
C MET A 266 -7.17 -5.73 7.73
N HIS A 267 -7.18 -6.05 9.02
CA HIS A 267 -7.19 -5.06 10.11
C HIS A 267 -6.08 -5.32 11.14
N ARG A 268 -4.84 -5.52 10.65
CA ARG A 268 -3.68 -5.73 11.51
C ARG A 268 -3.34 -4.47 12.31
N THR A 269 -3.08 -4.63 13.60
CA THR A 269 -2.47 -3.54 14.37
C THR A 269 -1.01 -3.40 13.95
N LEU A 270 -0.65 -2.22 13.43
CA LEU A 270 0.71 -1.94 13.02
C LEU A 270 1.59 -1.65 14.25
N PRO A 271 2.84 -2.12 14.29
CA PRO A 271 3.76 -1.90 15.41
C PRO A 271 4.39 -0.49 15.40
N PHE A 272 3.89 0.42 14.57
CA PHE A 272 4.43 1.76 14.34
C PHE A 272 3.36 2.82 14.65
N PRO A 273 3.76 4.06 15.00
CA PRO A 273 2.83 5.18 15.12
C PRO A 273 2.06 5.41 13.81
N THR A 274 0.73 5.47 13.91
CA THR A 274 -0.17 5.69 12.76
C THR A 274 -0.81 7.09 12.74
N ALA A 275 -0.44 7.93 13.70
CA ALA A 275 -0.87 9.32 13.80
C ALA A 275 0.18 10.15 14.59
N PRO A 276 0.23 11.48 14.38
CA PRO A 276 1.04 12.37 15.21
C PRO A 276 0.67 12.24 16.69
N THR A 277 1.65 12.41 17.57
CA THR A 277 1.41 12.50 19.02
C THR A 277 0.58 13.77 19.27
N ARG A 278 -0.61 13.61 19.86
CA ARG A 278 -1.49 14.72 20.25
C ARG A 278 -1.00 15.42 21.51
#